data_AF-A0A7W2EXC9-F1
#
_entry.id   AF-A0A7W2EXC9-F1
#
_cell.length_a   1.000
_cell.length_b   1.000
_cell.length_c   1.000
_cell.angle_alpha   90.00
_cell.angle_beta   90.00
_cell.angle_gamma   90.00
#
_symmetry.space_group_name_H-M   'P 1'
#
loop_
_entity.id
_entity.type
_entity.pdbx_description
1 polymer ?
#
loop_
_entity_poly.entity_id
_entity_poly.type
_entity_poly.pdbx_seq_one_letter_code
_entity_poly.pdbx_strand_id
1 'polypeptide(L)'
;MMADPDVDKVEEQPVTITYLTGDGKQRRYTPDALVTFRPDRFTGRAAVPLLCEIKYRDEYRARFLELKERLQAARQYARERGWRFRVMTDREIRTARFANLRFLGGFRDRTPEESQAQSVLGTLRVSGEATPAALLASLAPDPWKQAELLPAIWWLVAHGRIHTDLSQPLSMSSKISAHDEFNI
;
A
#
# COMPACT_ATOMS: atom_id res chain seq x y z
N MET A 1 4.03 6.49 -6.73
CA MET A 1 3.97 5.85 -5.39
C MET A 1 2.53 5.93 -4.86
N MET A 2 1.58 5.28 -5.53
CA MET A 2 0.14 5.44 -5.26
C MET A 2 -0.59 4.12 -5.52
N ALA A 3 -0.23 3.07 -4.79
CA ALA A 3 -0.79 1.75 -5.02
C ALA A 3 -1.45 1.14 -3.77
N ASP A 4 -1.43 1.84 -2.63
CA ASP A 4 -2.02 1.34 -1.38
C ASP A 4 -3.49 1.82 -1.26
N PRO A 5 -4.49 0.92 -1.14
CA PRO A 5 -5.90 1.29 -1.01
C PRO A 5 -6.22 2.05 0.28
N ASP A 6 -5.36 1.98 1.29
CA ASP A 6 -5.53 2.71 2.56
C ASP A 6 -4.98 4.13 2.47
N VAL A 7 -4.16 4.43 1.44
CA VAL A 7 -3.54 5.74 1.23
C VAL A 7 -4.42 6.62 0.35
N ASP A 8 -4.74 7.81 0.86
CA ASP A 8 -5.50 8.82 0.15
C ASP A 8 -4.59 9.63 -0.78
N LYS A 9 -3.62 10.34 -0.19
CA LYS A 9 -2.67 11.19 -0.91
C LYS A 9 -1.26 10.98 -0.39
N VAL A 10 -0.31 10.99 -1.32
CA VAL A 10 1.12 11.07 -1.05
C VAL A 10 1.62 12.39 -1.62
N GLU A 11 2.23 13.22 -0.79
CA GLU A 11 2.83 14.49 -1.18
C GLU A 11 4.34 14.41 -1.02
N GLU A 12 5.07 14.62 -2.12
CA GLU A 12 6.54 14.61 -2.13
C GLU A 12 7.07 15.96 -1.64
N GLN A 13 8.11 15.92 -0.79
CA GLN A 13 8.76 17.12 -0.25
C GLN A 13 7.77 18.17 0.30
N PRO A 14 6.86 17.76 1.21
CA PRO A 14 5.65 18.53 1.56
C PRO A 14 5.95 19.84 2.30
N VAL A 15 7.12 19.94 2.93
CA VAL A 15 7.49 21.11 3.72
C VAL A 15 8.98 21.20 3.95
N THR A 16 9.52 22.41 3.97
CA THR A 16 10.86 22.69 4.48
C THR A 16 10.79 23.15 5.93
N ILE A 17 11.37 22.37 6.83
CA ILE A 17 11.47 22.61 8.27
C ILE A 17 12.76 23.36 8.57
N THR A 18 12.65 24.47 9.27
CA THR A 18 13.79 25.22 9.78
C THR A 18 14.03 24.84 11.24
N TYR A 19 15.28 24.53 11.60
CA TYR A 19 15.66 24.12 12.95
C TYR A 19 17.03 24.66 13.34
N LEU A 20 17.31 24.70 14.65
CA LEU A 20 18.61 25.06 15.19
C LEU A 20 19.40 23.78 15.53
N THR A 21 20.66 23.73 15.15
CA THR A 21 21.60 22.68 15.54
C THR A 21 22.21 22.97 16.91
N GLY A 22 22.85 21.96 17.52
CA GLY A 22 23.51 22.12 18.83
C GLY A 22 24.61 23.18 18.86
N ASP A 23 25.19 23.53 17.71
CA ASP A 23 26.15 24.65 17.54
C ASP A 23 25.47 26.01 17.29
N GLY A 24 24.14 26.10 17.46
CA GLY A 24 23.37 27.34 17.34
C GLY A 24 23.09 27.79 15.90
N LYS A 25 23.52 27.02 14.88
CA LYS A 25 23.29 27.38 13.48
C LYS A 25 21.88 27.01 13.04
N GLN A 26 21.29 27.88 12.24
CA GLN A 26 20.01 27.59 11.60
C GLN A 26 20.23 26.72 10.35
N ARG A 27 19.47 25.64 10.25
CA ARG A 27 19.48 24.72 9.10
C ARG A 27 18.07 24.49 8.58
N ARG A 28 18.00 24.04 7.34
CA ARG A 28 16.75 23.67 6.65
C ARG A 28 16.77 22.19 6.32
N TYR A 29 15.61 21.55 6.40
CA TYR A 29 15.45 20.14 6.09
C TYR A 29 14.05 19.90 5.53
N THR A 30 13.98 19.23 4.39
CA THR A 30 12.74 18.87 3.71
C THR A 30 12.58 17.35 3.78
N PRO A 31 11.59 16.82 4.52
CA PRO A 31 11.28 15.40 4.53
C PRO A 31 10.85 14.91 3.14
N ASP A 32 11.08 13.64 2.82
CA ASP A 32 10.83 13.12 1.47
C ASP A 32 9.33 13.01 1.11
N ALA A 33 8.46 12.65 2.05
CA ALA A 33 7.03 12.50 1.76
C ALA A 33 6.10 12.72 2.98
N LEU A 34 4.87 13.16 2.73
CA LEU A 34 3.74 13.08 3.66
C LEU A 34 2.68 12.15 3.09
N VAL A 35 2.31 11.13 3.85
CA VAL A 35 1.26 10.17 3.51
C VAL A 35 0.03 10.46 4.35
N THR A 36 -1.10 10.63 3.69
CA THR A 36 -2.42 10.74 4.31
C THR A 36 -3.24 9.51 3.95
N PHE A 37 -4.08 9.09 4.88
CA PHE A 37 -4.81 7.83 4.78
C PHE A 37 -6.30 8.09 4.61
N ARG A 38 -6.98 7.22 3.87
CA ARG A 38 -8.44 7.26 3.78
C ARG A 38 -9.05 6.91 5.15
N PRO A 39 -10.24 7.42 5.48
CA PRO A 39 -11.00 6.94 6.63
C PRO A 39 -11.23 5.44 6.53
N ASP A 40 -11.02 4.72 7.62
CA ASP A 40 -11.42 3.32 7.70
C ASP A 40 -12.94 3.21 7.50
N ARG A 41 -13.35 2.32 6.60
CA ARG A 41 -14.75 2.19 6.16
C ARG A 41 -15.72 1.74 7.26
N PHE A 42 -15.23 1.07 8.31
CA PHE A 42 -16.07 0.56 9.40
C PHE A 42 -16.15 1.51 10.58
N THR A 43 -15.03 2.14 10.92
CA THR A 43 -14.91 3.04 12.08
C THR A 43 -15.05 4.51 11.72
N GLY A 44 -14.97 4.85 10.42
CA GLY A 44 -14.95 6.23 9.92
C GLY A 44 -13.69 7.02 10.30
N ARG A 45 -12.71 6.40 10.96
CA ARG A 45 -11.52 7.08 11.47
C ARG A 45 -10.37 6.94 10.48
N ALA A 46 -9.80 8.06 10.06
CA ALA A 46 -8.55 8.06 9.29
C ALA A 46 -7.37 7.74 10.21
N ALA A 47 -6.41 6.96 9.68
CA ALA A 47 -5.13 6.79 10.35
C ALA A 47 -4.37 8.13 10.41
N VAL A 48 -3.55 8.28 11.45
CA VAL A 48 -2.76 9.50 11.65
C VAL A 48 -1.79 9.72 10.48
N PRO A 49 -1.75 10.93 9.86
CA PRO A 49 -0.83 11.22 8.78
C PRO A 49 0.63 10.90 9.14
N LEU A 50 1.37 10.42 8.14
CA LEU A 50 2.74 9.94 8.31
C LEU A 50 3.71 10.78 7.49
N LEU A 51 4.56 11.54 8.18
CA LEU A 51 5.70 12.23 7.59
C LEU A 51 6.89 11.27 7.52
N CYS A 52 7.43 11.08 6.32
CA CYS A 52 8.43 10.07 6.01
C CYS A 52 9.74 10.70 5.55
N GLU A 53 10.85 10.11 6.00
CA GLU A 53 12.16 10.25 5.38
C GLU A 53 12.56 8.90 4.78
N ILE A 54 12.98 8.87 3.51
CA ILE A 54 13.45 7.67 2.84
C ILE A 54 14.99 7.67 2.87
N LYS A 55 15.58 6.60 3.41
CA LYS A 55 17.04 6.43 3.47
C LYS A 55 17.44 5.00 3.15
N TYR A 56 18.57 4.83 2.46
CA TYR A 56 19.18 3.50 2.38
C TYR A 56 19.71 3.11 3.77
N ARG A 57 19.52 1.86 4.18
CA ARG A 57 19.90 1.40 5.53
C ARG A 57 21.39 1.63 5.83
N ASP A 58 22.25 1.42 4.84
CA ASP A 58 23.70 1.57 5.00
C ASP A 58 24.10 3.04 5.15
N GLU A 59 23.47 3.94 4.39
CA GLU A 59 23.66 5.38 4.55
C GLU A 59 23.14 5.87 5.91
N TYR A 60 21.96 5.38 6.34
CA TYR A 60 21.38 5.72 7.63
C TYR A 60 22.30 5.33 8.79
N ARG A 61 22.90 4.14 8.73
CA ARG A 61 23.85 3.67 9.75
C ARG A 61 25.15 4.46 9.73
N ALA A 62 25.71 4.69 8.55
CA ALA A 62 26.99 5.40 8.40
C ALA A 62 26.91 6.86 8.88
N ARG A 63 25.75 7.50 8.71
CA ARG A 63 25.58 8.95 8.96
C ARG A 63 24.61 9.28 10.09
N PHE A 64 24.27 8.32 10.94
CA PHE A 64 23.24 8.48 11.97
C PHE A 64 23.43 9.73 12.84
N LEU A 65 24.67 10.01 13.26
CA LEU A 65 24.99 11.19 14.07
C LEU A 65 24.70 12.51 13.33
N GLU A 66 25.02 12.61 12.04
CA GLU A 66 24.76 13.79 11.21
C GLU A 66 23.27 13.98 10.87
N LEU A 67 22.52 12.88 10.88
CA LEU A 67 21.08 12.87 10.59
C LEU A 67 20.26 13.11 11.86
N LYS A 68 20.81 12.88 13.05
CA LYS A 68 20.05 12.90 14.31
C LYS A 68 19.28 14.22 14.52
N GLU A 69 19.94 15.36 14.38
CA GLU A 69 19.34 16.68 14.65
C GLU A 69 18.20 17.00 13.68
N ARG A 70 18.39 16.75 12.38
CA ARG A 70 17.34 17.00 11.37
C ARG A 70 16.14 16.06 11.55
N LEU A 71 16.40 14.79 11.88
CA LEU A 71 15.34 13.81 12.14
C LEU A 71 14.57 14.13 13.43
N GLN A 72 15.24 14.66 14.44
CA GLN A 72 14.58 15.18 15.64
C GLN A 72 13.69 16.38 15.31
N ALA A 73 14.16 17.31 14.48
CA ALA A 73 13.37 18.45 14.03
C ALA A 73 12.11 18.00 13.28
N ALA A 74 12.20 17.05 12.35
CA ALA A 74 11.00 16.52 11.68
C ALA A 74 10.07 15.75 12.60
N ARG A 75 10.60 14.98 13.55
CA ARG A 75 9.77 14.31 14.56
C ARG A 75 8.99 15.32 15.41
N GLN A 76 9.64 16.41 15.84
CA GLN A 76 9.00 17.47 16.59
C GLN A 76 7.93 18.18 15.75
N TYR A 77 8.27 18.57 14.52
CA TYR A 77 7.35 19.19 13.57
C TYR A 77 6.09 18.35 13.31
N ALA A 78 6.27 17.04 13.14
CA ALA A 78 5.16 16.10 12.96
C ALA A 78 4.29 16.03 14.23
N ARG A 79 4.92 15.90 15.40
CA ARG A 79 4.20 15.81 16.69
C ARG A 79 3.33 17.03 16.95
N GLU A 80 3.83 18.23 16.66
CA GLU A 80 3.08 19.50 16.82
C GLU A 80 1.80 19.56 15.97
N ARG A 81 1.75 18.79 14.89
CA ARG A 81 0.59 18.69 13.99
C ARG A 81 -0.28 17.47 14.26
N GLY A 82 0.02 16.71 15.31
CA GLY A 82 -0.62 15.44 15.60
C GLY A 82 -0.27 14.34 14.59
N TRP A 83 0.80 14.49 13.81
CA TRP A 83 1.27 13.52 12.82
C TRP A 83 2.28 12.55 13.44
N ARG A 84 2.51 11.42 12.76
CA ARG A 84 3.61 10.51 13.05
C ARG A 84 4.80 10.81 12.14
N PHE A 85 6.02 10.59 12.64
CA PHE A 85 7.24 10.67 11.84
C PHE A 85 7.94 9.32 11.80
N ARG A 86 8.34 8.87 10.60
CA ARG A 86 9.09 7.62 10.42
C ARG A 86 10.21 7.79 9.40
N VAL A 87 11.36 7.20 9.72
CA VAL A 87 12.39 6.96 8.71
C VAL A 87 12.09 5.61 8.09
N MET A 88 11.87 5.58 6.78
CA MET A 88 11.67 4.38 5.99
C MET A 88 12.96 4.00 5.28
N THR A 89 13.35 2.75 5.44
CA THR A 89 14.50 2.15 4.78
C THR A 89 14.10 1.35 3.55
N ASP A 90 15.08 1.06 2.70
CA ASP A 90 14.91 0.18 1.55
C ASP A 90 14.33 -1.20 1.92
N ARG A 91 14.52 -1.68 3.16
CA ARG A 91 13.88 -2.91 3.67
C ARG A 91 12.38 -2.74 3.95
N GLU A 92 11.97 -1.57 4.41
CA GLU A 92 10.55 -1.24 4.65
C GLU A 92 9.82 -0.89 3.35
N ILE A 93 10.56 -0.41 2.35
CA ILE A 93 10.05 -0.10 1.01
C ILE A 93 10.02 -1.35 0.11
N ARG A 94 10.95 -2.30 0.27
CA ARG A 94 10.97 -3.58 -0.47
C ARG A 94 10.22 -4.70 0.25
N THR A 95 9.08 -4.37 0.85
CA THR A 95 8.19 -5.36 1.46
C THR A 95 7.40 -6.10 0.40
N ALA A 96 6.92 -7.30 0.72
CA ALA A 96 5.96 -8.02 -0.13
C ALA A 96 4.75 -7.13 -0.45
N ARG A 97 4.27 -6.32 0.51
CA ARG A 97 3.22 -5.32 0.27
C ARG A 97 3.57 -4.38 -0.87
N PHE A 98 4.72 -3.72 -0.85
CA PHE A 98 5.09 -2.82 -1.94
C PHE A 98 5.20 -3.55 -3.30
N ALA A 99 5.79 -4.74 -3.32
CA ALA A 99 5.89 -5.55 -4.55
C ALA A 99 4.50 -5.91 -5.10
N ASN A 100 3.59 -6.34 -4.22
CA ASN A 100 2.21 -6.69 -4.56
C ASN A 100 1.43 -5.47 -5.05
N LEU A 101 1.56 -4.33 -4.39
CA LEU A 101 0.90 -3.11 -4.80
C LEU A 101 1.42 -2.63 -6.17
N ARG A 102 2.73 -2.73 -6.42
CA ARG A 102 3.30 -2.45 -7.75
C ARG A 102 2.78 -3.42 -8.81
N PHE A 103 2.69 -4.71 -8.50
CA PHE A 103 2.12 -5.73 -9.37
C PHE A 103 0.66 -5.44 -9.71
N LEU A 104 -0.18 -5.22 -8.69
CA LEU A 104 -1.60 -4.90 -8.83
C LEU A 104 -1.85 -3.57 -9.54
N GLY A 105 -0.93 -2.61 -9.42
CA GLY A 105 -0.97 -1.35 -10.16
C GLY A 105 -1.04 -1.54 -11.68
N GLY A 106 -0.44 -2.60 -12.21
CA GLY A 106 -0.52 -2.94 -13.64
C GLY A 106 -1.90 -3.40 -14.12
N PHE A 107 -2.81 -3.72 -13.19
CA PHE A 107 -4.17 -4.17 -13.49
C PHE A 107 -5.22 -3.08 -13.25
N ARG A 108 -4.89 -1.94 -12.64
CA ARG A 108 -5.90 -0.92 -12.31
C ARG A 108 -6.63 -0.35 -13.53
N ASP A 109 -5.90 -0.07 -14.60
CA ASP A 109 -6.47 0.59 -15.79
C ASP A 109 -7.02 -0.41 -16.82
N ARG A 110 -6.94 -1.71 -16.56
CA ARG A 110 -7.35 -2.78 -17.49
C ARG A 110 -8.66 -3.43 -17.05
N THR A 111 -9.77 -2.75 -17.31
CA THR A 111 -11.10 -3.27 -16.97
C THR A 111 -11.38 -4.58 -17.73
N PRO A 112 -11.63 -5.70 -17.03
CA PRO A 112 -12.04 -6.95 -17.66
C PRO A 112 -13.48 -6.83 -18.20
N GLU A 113 -13.92 -7.81 -18.98
CA GLU A 113 -15.33 -7.92 -19.33
C GLU A 113 -16.18 -8.10 -18.06
N GLU A 114 -17.30 -7.38 -17.97
CA GLU A 114 -18.18 -7.41 -16.80
C GLU A 114 -18.65 -8.84 -16.47
N SER A 115 -18.95 -9.65 -17.49
CA SER A 115 -19.33 -11.05 -17.35
C SER A 115 -18.24 -11.90 -16.68
N GLN A 116 -16.97 -11.62 -16.96
CA GLN A 116 -15.83 -12.31 -16.34
C GLN A 116 -15.70 -11.91 -14.88
N ALA A 117 -15.75 -10.62 -14.58
CA ALA A 117 -15.70 -10.12 -13.20
C ALA A 117 -16.84 -10.68 -12.33
N GLN A 118 -18.07 -10.70 -12.87
CA GLN A 118 -19.23 -11.27 -12.20
C GLN A 118 -19.11 -12.78 -11.98
N SER A 119 -18.63 -13.52 -12.98
CA SER A 119 -18.43 -14.97 -12.85
C SER A 119 -17.40 -15.28 -11.76
N VAL A 120 -16.28 -14.56 -11.74
CA VAL A 120 -15.24 -14.71 -10.72
C VAL A 120 -15.79 -14.43 -9.32
N LEU A 121 -16.48 -13.29 -9.13
CA LEU A 121 -17.07 -12.93 -7.84
C LEU A 121 -18.15 -13.90 -7.39
N GLY A 122 -19.04 -14.32 -8.30
CA GLY A 122 -20.12 -15.26 -8.01
C GLY A 122 -19.57 -16.60 -7.50
N THR A 123 -18.60 -17.18 -8.21
CA THR A 123 -18.00 -18.46 -7.81
C THR A 123 -17.21 -18.34 -6.51
N LEU A 124 -16.50 -17.22 -6.30
CA LEU A 124 -15.76 -16.99 -5.05
C LEU A 124 -16.69 -16.84 -3.85
N ARG A 125 -17.85 -16.19 -4.01
CA ARG A 125 -18.88 -16.08 -2.96
C ARG A 125 -19.44 -17.43 -2.55
N VAL A 126 -19.74 -18.30 -3.52
CA VAL A 126 -20.21 -19.66 -3.25
C VAL A 126 -19.16 -20.49 -2.50
N SER A 127 -17.88 -20.29 -2.83
CA SER A 127 -16.76 -21.00 -2.20
C SER A 127 -16.37 -20.43 -0.82
N GLY A 128 -16.75 -19.18 -0.51
CA GLY A 128 -16.33 -18.43 0.66
C GLY A 128 -14.87 -17.94 0.57
N GLU A 129 -13.93 -18.88 0.67
CA GLU A 129 -12.50 -18.64 0.56
C GLU A 129 -11.87 -19.59 -0.45
N ALA A 130 -10.93 -19.10 -1.26
CA ALA A 130 -10.26 -19.90 -2.28
C ALA A 130 -8.81 -19.46 -2.49
N THR A 131 -8.13 -20.11 -3.44
CA THR A 131 -6.91 -19.60 -4.06
C THR A 131 -7.19 -19.23 -5.52
N PRO A 132 -6.41 -18.34 -6.15
CA PRO A 132 -6.57 -18.07 -7.58
C PRO A 132 -6.55 -19.35 -8.43
N ALA A 133 -5.68 -20.32 -8.10
CA ALA A 133 -5.63 -21.59 -8.82
C ALA A 133 -6.93 -22.40 -8.68
N ALA A 134 -7.43 -22.56 -7.45
CA ALA A 134 -8.66 -23.31 -7.21
C ALA A 134 -9.89 -22.62 -7.83
N LEU A 135 -9.95 -21.29 -7.75
CA LEU A 135 -11.02 -20.50 -8.35
C LEU A 135 -11.03 -20.64 -9.88
N LEU A 136 -9.87 -20.52 -10.53
CA LEU A 136 -9.77 -20.72 -11.98
C LEU A 136 -10.16 -22.14 -12.40
N ALA A 137 -9.71 -23.16 -11.65
CA ALA A 137 -10.08 -24.55 -11.92
C ALA A 137 -11.60 -24.79 -11.81
N SER A 138 -12.28 -24.08 -10.91
CA SER A 138 -13.73 -24.15 -10.78
C SER A 138 -14.49 -23.38 -11.87
N LEU A 139 -13.89 -22.32 -12.42
CA LEU A 139 -14.49 -21.47 -13.45
C LEU A 139 -14.35 -22.06 -14.86
N ALA A 140 -13.22 -22.70 -15.14
CA ALA A 140 -12.96 -23.27 -16.45
C ALA A 140 -12.04 -24.50 -16.37
N PRO A 141 -12.36 -25.61 -17.05
CA PRO A 141 -11.48 -26.76 -17.15
C PRO A 141 -10.29 -26.52 -18.10
N ASP A 142 -10.44 -25.60 -19.05
CA ASP A 142 -9.42 -25.30 -20.06
C ASP A 142 -8.37 -24.28 -19.57
N PRO A 143 -7.06 -24.60 -19.59
CA PRO A 143 -5.99 -23.70 -19.18
C PRO A 143 -5.93 -22.36 -19.94
N TRP A 144 -6.32 -22.34 -21.23
CA TRP A 144 -6.35 -21.08 -21.99
C TRP A 144 -7.44 -20.16 -21.44
N LYS A 145 -8.64 -20.71 -21.19
CA LYS A 145 -9.70 -19.95 -20.56
C LYS A 145 -9.36 -19.49 -19.14
N GLN A 146 -8.62 -20.28 -18.38
CA GLN A 146 -8.10 -19.86 -17.07
C GLN A 146 -7.14 -18.66 -17.19
N ALA A 147 -6.25 -18.67 -18.17
CA ALA A 147 -5.32 -17.56 -18.41
C ALA A 147 -6.05 -16.27 -18.80
N GLU A 148 -7.16 -16.35 -19.51
CA GLU A 148 -8.03 -15.19 -19.83
C GLU A 148 -8.70 -14.59 -18.58
N LEU A 149 -9.07 -15.43 -17.60
CA LEU A 149 -9.76 -15.00 -16.38
C LEU A 149 -8.82 -14.49 -15.28
N LEU A 150 -7.55 -14.88 -15.30
CA LEU A 150 -6.57 -14.49 -14.28
C LEU A 150 -6.41 -12.95 -14.15
N PRO A 151 -6.34 -12.16 -15.24
CA PRO A 151 -6.35 -10.70 -15.14
C PRO A 151 -7.58 -10.14 -14.42
N ALA A 152 -8.77 -10.75 -14.57
CA ALA A 152 -9.98 -10.32 -13.88
C ALA A 152 -9.88 -10.52 -12.37
N ILE A 153 -9.27 -11.63 -11.91
CA ILE A 153 -8.99 -11.86 -10.49
C ILE A 153 -8.10 -10.74 -9.93
N TRP A 154 -6.97 -10.45 -10.58
CA TRP A 154 -6.04 -9.42 -10.11
C TRP A 154 -6.63 -8.02 -10.20
N TRP A 155 -7.44 -7.73 -11.21
CA TRP A 155 -8.20 -6.48 -11.30
C TRP A 155 -9.16 -6.33 -10.12
N LEU A 156 -9.91 -7.39 -9.76
CA LEU A 156 -10.83 -7.38 -8.63
C LEU A 156 -10.10 -7.19 -7.28
N VAL A 157 -8.92 -7.77 -7.12
CA VAL A 157 -8.05 -7.51 -5.96
C VAL A 157 -7.58 -6.06 -5.94
N ALA A 158 -7.13 -5.52 -7.08
CA ALA A 158 -6.64 -4.15 -7.20
C ALA A 158 -7.71 -3.09 -6.88
N HIS A 159 -8.99 -3.42 -7.12
CA HIS A 159 -10.17 -2.59 -6.84
C HIS A 159 -10.84 -2.91 -5.49
N GLY A 160 -10.24 -3.77 -4.66
CA GLY A 160 -10.74 -4.08 -3.32
C GLY A 160 -12.05 -4.89 -3.31
N ARG A 161 -12.43 -5.50 -4.43
CA ARG A 161 -13.60 -6.39 -4.54
C ARG A 161 -13.28 -7.83 -4.15
N ILE A 162 -12.00 -8.19 -4.17
CA ILE A 162 -11.46 -9.43 -3.58
C ILE A 162 -10.41 -9.04 -2.53
N HIS A 163 -10.51 -9.65 -1.36
CA HIS A 163 -9.56 -9.49 -0.26
C HIS A 163 -8.46 -10.55 -0.29
N THR A 164 -7.24 -10.14 0.06
CA THR A 164 -6.07 -11.00 0.26
C THR A 164 -5.07 -10.31 1.18
N ASP A 165 -4.23 -11.09 1.88
CA ASP A 165 -3.15 -10.55 2.69
C ASP A 165 -2.01 -10.02 1.80
N LEU A 166 -1.97 -8.70 1.60
CA LEU A 166 -0.92 -8.05 0.82
C LEU A 166 0.43 -8.02 1.54
N SER A 167 0.52 -8.38 2.81
CA SER A 167 1.80 -8.45 3.52
C SER A 167 2.62 -9.70 3.16
N GLN A 168 2.03 -10.66 2.45
CA GLN A 168 2.69 -11.86 1.91
C GLN A 168 2.76 -11.81 0.38
N PRO A 169 3.78 -12.38 -0.26
CA PRO A 169 3.88 -12.37 -1.73
C PRO A 169 2.62 -12.93 -2.39
N LEU A 170 2.05 -12.19 -3.34
CA LEU A 170 0.92 -12.67 -4.13
C LEU A 170 1.35 -13.81 -5.05
N SER A 171 0.55 -14.86 -5.07
CA SER A 171 0.78 -16.07 -5.86
C SER A 171 -0.56 -16.75 -6.18
N MET A 172 -0.49 -17.81 -6.99
CA MET A 172 -1.65 -18.66 -7.28
C MET A 172 -2.17 -19.45 -6.07
N SER A 173 -1.44 -19.44 -4.94
CA SER A 173 -1.84 -20.05 -3.67
C SER A 173 -2.25 -19.03 -2.60
N SER A 174 -2.25 -17.73 -2.91
CA SER A 174 -2.72 -16.70 -1.97
C SER A 174 -4.18 -16.93 -1.62
N LYS A 175 -4.51 -16.78 -0.34
CA LYS A 175 -5.87 -16.90 0.16
C LYS A 175 -6.68 -15.68 -0.25
N ILE A 176 -7.75 -15.90 -1.00
CA ILE A 176 -8.66 -14.87 -1.49
C ILE A 176 -10.09 -15.09 -0.99
N SER A 177 -10.81 -13.99 -0.76
CA SER A 177 -12.24 -13.99 -0.41
C SER A 177 -12.94 -12.82 -1.09
N ALA A 178 -14.23 -12.97 -1.39
CA ALA A 178 -15.00 -11.85 -1.92
C ALA A 178 -15.19 -10.77 -0.85
N HIS A 179 -15.11 -9.50 -1.25
CA HIS A 179 -15.55 -8.41 -0.39
C HIS A 179 -17.06 -8.24 -0.58
N ASP A 180 -17.83 -8.55 0.44
CA ASP A 180 -19.26 -8.26 0.47
C ASP A 180 -19.45 -6.79 0.88
N GLU A 181 -19.78 -5.96 -0.09
CA GLU A 181 -20.51 -4.73 0.20
C GLU A 181 -21.89 -5.17 0.70
N PHE A 182 -22.08 -5.14 2.03
CA PHE A 182 -23.42 -5.01 2.57
C PHE A 182 -24.00 -3.73 1.97
N ASN A 183 -24.88 -3.87 0.98
CA ASN A 183 -25.82 -2.82 0.61
C ASN A 183 -26.60 -2.49 1.89
N ILE A 184 -26.32 -1.34 2.49
CA ILE A 184 -27.20 -0.66 3.43
C ILE A 184 -28.30 0.01 2.62
#